data_AF-A0A3M7R932-F1
#
_entry.id   AF-A0A3M7R932-F1
#
_cell.length_a   1.000
_cell.length_b   1.000
_cell.length_c   1.000
_cell.angle_alpha   90.00
_cell.angle_beta   90.00
_cell.angle_gamma   90.00
#
_symmetry.space_group_name_H-M   'P 1'
#
loop_
_entity.id
_entity.type
_entity.pdbx_description
1 polymer ?
#
loop_
_entity_poly.entity_id
_entity_poly.type
_entity_poly.pdbx_seq_one_letter_code
_entity_poly.pdbx_strand_id
1 'polypeptide(L)'
;MDQDAHMKRIIENLSSDLSNLSSETKRKFASVKEASEGCLLKLRHISNQKTNLYKTMCEASPDIIRPLTLGCETKQPKIIQICLTSVQKVIEAKILNQNSASMLINTLWLLTDSGLEELKVLQTIILLVTTTDIVKHQLLARTLTIGLRIAASKDQILMNTATAMLSQMITKVFERVVTENKQGASVNQGAKKIDFDQLKILSKEPPSWMNESAKDAYMLLQDIYLLLNSDQSLWLININEINKSFGLDILKSILVRYSEIFFSFTYFFNDK
;
A
#
# COMPACT_ATOMS: atom_id res chain seq x y z
N MET A 1 -14.12 25.91 3.99
CA MET A 1 -15.00 26.15 2.84
C MET A 1 -14.55 25.40 1.60
N ASP A 2 -13.29 25.51 1.15
CA ASP A 2 -12.81 24.78 -0.05
C ASP A 2 -12.69 23.26 0.13
N GLN A 3 -12.28 22.78 1.33
CA GLN A 3 -12.18 21.34 1.61
C GLN A 3 -13.54 20.62 1.60
N ASP A 4 -14.61 21.28 2.06
CA ASP A 4 -15.96 20.69 2.05
C ASP A 4 -16.55 20.64 0.64
N ALA A 5 -16.28 21.65 -0.19
CA ALA A 5 -16.68 21.66 -1.60
C ALA A 5 -15.95 20.57 -2.40
N HIS A 6 -14.64 20.39 -2.14
CA HIS A 6 -13.87 19.29 -2.71
C HIS A 6 -14.40 17.93 -2.27
N MET A 7 -14.71 17.77 -0.98
CA MET A 7 -15.27 16.51 -0.46
C MET A 7 -16.65 16.20 -1.05
N LYS A 8 -17.51 17.20 -1.23
CA LYS A 8 -18.81 17.00 -1.90
C LYS A 8 -18.66 16.52 -3.34
N ARG A 9 -17.71 17.07 -4.11
CA ARG A 9 -17.40 16.57 -5.47
C ARG A 9 -16.91 15.12 -5.45
N ILE A 10 -16.09 14.75 -4.47
CA ILE A 10 -15.66 13.35 -4.30
C ILE A 10 -16.86 12.45 -4.01
N ILE A 11 -17.77 12.87 -3.12
CA ILE A 11 -18.98 12.11 -2.78
C ILE A 11 -19.90 11.95 -4.01
N GLU A 12 -20.08 12.99 -4.81
CA GLU A 12 -20.86 12.94 -6.05
C GLU A 12 -20.24 11.96 -7.06
N ASN A 13 -18.92 12.03 -7.24
CA ASN A 13 -18.19 11.11 -8.13
C ASN A 13 -18.28 9.66 -7.66
N LEU A 14 -18.07 9.41 -6.36
CA LEU A 14 -18.22 8.06 -5.78
C LEU A 14 -19.66 7.56 -5.87
N SER A 15 -20.64 8.44 -5.70
CA SER A 15 -22.06 8.08 -5.83
C SER A 15 -22.40 7.72 -7.28
N SER A 16 -21.85 8.44 -8.26
CA SER A 16 -22.00 8.10 -9.68
C SER A 16 -21.39 6.73 -9.98
N ASP A 17 -20.16 6.48 -9.52
CA ASP A 17 -19.49 5.20 -9.73
C ASP A 17 -20.22 4.02 -9.06
N LEU A 18 -20.71 4.18 -7.83
CA LEU A 18 -21.49 3.17 -7.13
C LEU A 18 -22.86 2.91 -7.78
N SER A 19 -23.48 3.95 -8.35
CA SER A 19 -24.69 3.81 -9.15
C SER A 19 -24.43 3.01 -10.43
N ASN A 20 -23.30 3.27 -11.10
CA ASN A 20 -22.86 2.49 -12.26
C ASN A 20 -22.52 1.04 -11.88
N LEU A 21 -21.88 0.82 -10.73
CA LEU A 21 -21.60 -0.51 -10.21
C LEU A 21 -22.90 -1.28 -9.94
N SER A 22 -23.91 -0.65 -9.34
CA SER A 22 -25.24 -1.24 -9.11
C SER A 22 -25.96 -1.58 -10.42
N SER A 23 -25.88 -0.70 -11.42
CA SER A 23 -26.52 -0.91 -12.72
C SER A 23 -25.86 -2.02 -13.55
N GLU A 24 -24.55 -2.23 -13.40
CA GLU A 24 -23.81 -3.32 -14.05
C GLU A 24 -23.97 -4.68 -13.34
N THR A 25 -24.12 -4.70 -12.01
CA THR A 25 -24.22 -5.93 -11.21
C THR A 25 -25.61 -6.58 -11.22
N LYS A 26 -26.66 -5.80 -11.51
CA LYS A 26 -28.09 -6.20 -11.69
C LYS A 26 -28.50 -7.37 -10.78
N ARG A 27 -29.20 -8.39 -11.32
CA ARG A 27 -29.65 -9.58 -10.59
C ARG A 27 -28.58 -10.67 -10.47
N LYS A 28 -27.48 -10.60 -11.24
CA LYS A 28 -26.44 -11.64 -11.24
C LYS A 28 -25.59 -11.59 -9.98
N PHE A 29 -25.36 -10.40 -9.42
CA PHE A 29 -24.57 -10.20 -8.21
C PHE A 29 -25.34 -9.35 -7.19
N ALA A 30 -26.41 -9.94 -6.64
CA ALA A 30 -27.33 -9.26 -5.71
C ALA A 30 -26.61 -8.68 -4.48
N SER A 31 -25.60 -9.38 -3.94
CA SER A 31 -24.80 -8.92 -2.80
C SER A 31 -24.03 -7.62 -3.08
N VAL A 32 -23.46 -7.48 -4.28
CA VAL A 32 -22.74 -6.27 -4.69
C VAL A 32 -23.73 -5.11 -4.88
N LYS A 33 -24.88 -5.40 -5.46
CA LYS A 33 -25.95 -4.42 -5.67
C LYS A 33 -26.48 -3.87 -4.33
N GLU A 34 -26.86 -4.74 -3.40
CA GLU A 34 -27.35 -4.35 -2.07
C GLU A 34 -26.31 -3.55 -1.27
N ALA A 35 -25.04 -3.98 -1.31
CA ALA A 35 -23.94 -3.25 -0.66
C ALA A 35 -23.74 -1.86 -1.29
N SER A 36 -23.86 -1.74 -2.62
CA SER A 36 -23.72 -0.47 -3.33
C SER A 36 -24.88 0.48 -3.02
N GLU A 37 -26.12 -0.01 -3.03
CA GLU A 37 -27.32 0.78 -2.68
C GLU A 37 -27.29 1.23 -1.20
N GLY A 38 -26.88 0.34 -0.29
CA GLY A 38 -26.68 0.69 1.12
C GLY A 38 -25.60 1.76 1.31
N CYS A 39 -24.49 1.67 0.57
CA CYS A 39 -23.44 2.67 0.59
C CYS A 39 -23.92 4.02 0.03
N LEU A 40 -24.70 4.03 -1.05
CA LEU A 40 -25.27 5.25 -1.64
C LEU A 40 -26.17 6.00 -0.65
N LEU A 41 -27.00 5.29 0.12
CA LEU A 41 -27.83 5.89 1.16
C LEU A 41 -26.99 6.53 2.26
N LYS A 42 -25.93 5.84 2.70
CA LYS A 42 -24.98 6.38 3.70
C LYS A 42 -24.26 7.62 3.17
N LEU A 43 -23.76 7.61 1.93
CA LEU A 43 -23.11 8.77 1.31
C LEU A 43 -24.03 9.98 1.18
N ARG A 44 -25.31 9.75 0.81
CA ARG A 44 -26.32 10.83 0.78
C ARG A 44 -26.57 11.41 2.17
N HIS A 45 -26.67 10.56 3.19
CA HIS A 45 -26.82 11.00 4.57
C HIS A 45 -25.62 11.84 5.03
N ILE A 46 -24.39 11.40 4.73
CA ILE A 46 -23.16 12.13 5.05
C ILE A 46 -23.10 13.47 4.30
N SER A 47 -23.45 13.49 3.01
CA SER A 47 -23.47 14.73 2.20
C SER A 47 -24.45 15.78 2.74
N ASN A 48 -25.53 15.34 3.40
CA ASN A 48 -26.55 16.22 4.00
C ASN A 48 -26.15 16.71 5.41
N GLN A 49 -25.20 16.05 6.07
CA GLN A 49 -24.67 16.50 7.35
C GLN A 49 -23.70 17.69 7.15
N LYS A 50 -23.89 18.77 7.93
CA LYS A 50 -23.10 20.01 7.80
C LYS A 50 -21.77 20.01 8.59
N THR A 51 -21.46 18.95 9.34
CA THR A 51 -20.31 18.89 10.26
C THR A 51 -19.24 17.92 9.76
N ASN A 52 -18.00 18.43 9.63
CA ASN A 52 -16.75 17.70 9.40
C ASN A 52 -16.86 16.49 8.44
N LEU A 53 -17.28 16.74 7.20
CA LEU A 53 -17.48 15.72 6.15
C LEU A 53 -16.28 14.78 6.03
N TYR A 54 -15.06 15.31 6.10
CA TYR A 54 -13.84 14.52 6.01
C TYR A 54 -13.75 13.41 7.08
N LYS A 55 -14.02 13.76 8.36
CA LYS A 55 -13.91 12.80 9.46
C LYS A 55 -14.99 11.72 9.37
N THR A 56 -16.22 12.11 9.07
CA THR A 56 -17.34 11.19 8.88
C THR A 56 -17.10 10.23 7.71
N MET A 57 -16.47 10.72 6.63
CA MET A 57 -16.07 9.90 5.48
C MET A 57 -14.97 8.88 5.85
N CYS A 58 -13.98 9.28 6.65
CA CYS A 58 -12.97 8.35 7.16
C CYS A 58 -13.63 7.26 8.02
N GLU A 59 -14.53 7.63 8.93
CA GLU A 59 -15.28 6.68 9.77
C GLU A 59 -16.13 5.71 8.93
N ALA A 60 -16.75 6.20 7.85
CA ALA A 60 -17.52 5.38 6.90
C ALA A 60 -16.65 4.63 5.87
N SER A 61 -15.32 4.77 5.90
CA SER A 61 -14.44 4.18 4.88
C SER A 61 -14.56 2.66 4.71
N PRO A 62 -14.78 1.83 5.76
CA PRO A 62 -14.94 0.39 5.57
C PRO A 62 -16.23 0.06 4.80
N ASP A 63 -17.29 0.82 5.04
CA ASP A 63 -18.57 0.67 4.35
C ASP A 63 -18.50 1.07 2.88
N ILE A 64 -17.64 2.05 2.55
CA ILE A 64 -17.40 2.50 1.16
C ILE A 64 -16.55 1.49 0.39
N ILE A 65 -15.54 0.92 1.04
CA ILE A 65 -14.64 -0.06 0.39
C ILE A 65 -15.31 -1.44 0.24
N ARG A 66 -16.25 -1.81 1.12
CA ARG A 66 -16.95 -3.09 1.07
C ARG A 66 -17.61 -3.41 -0.27
N PRO A 67 -18.50 -2.57 -0.86
CA PRO A 67 -19.11 -2.86 -2.16
C PRO A 67 -18.08 -2.95 -3.28
N LEU A 68 -17.02 -2.15 -3.23
CA LEU A 68 -15.93 -2.19 -4.22
C LEU A 68 -15.15 -3.50 -4.14
N THR A 69 -14.88 -3.97 -2.92
CA THR A 69 -14.21 -5.26 -2.66
C THR A 69 -15.05 -6.43 -3.17
N LEU A 70 -16.35 -6.45 -2.84
CA LEU A 70 -17.28 -7.47 -3.34
C LEU A 70 -17.39 -7.43 -4.87
N GLY A 71 -17.35 -6.23 -5.47
CA GLY A 71 -17.31 -6.06 -6.91
C GLY A 71 -16.05 -6.68 -7.53
N CYS A 72 -14.88 -6.54 -6.90
CA CYS A 72 -13.65 -7.18 -7.35
C CYS A 72 -13.73 -8.72 -7.29
N GLU A 73 -14.44 -9.28 -6.31
CA GLU A 73 -14.63 -10.74 -6.17
C GLU A 73 -15.52 -11.36 -7.27
N THR A 74 -16.28 -10.55 -8.02
CA THR A 74 -17.12 -11.05 -9.13
C THR A 74 -16.32 -11.64 -10.30
N LYS A 75 -15.00 -11.39 -10.35
CA LYS A 75 -14.08 -11.82 -11.42
C LYS A 75 -14.47 -11.32 -12.81
N GLN A 76 -15.37 -10.34 -12.91
CA GLN A 76 -15.79 -9.74 -14.17
C GLN A 76 -14.91 -8.52 -14.49
N PRO A 77 -14.14 -8.51 -15.60
CA PRO A 77 -13.17 -7.44 -15.88
C PRO A 77 -13.78 -6.04 -15.86
N LYS A 78 -14.96 -5.86 -16.48
CA LYS A 78 -15.67 -4.56 -16.49
C LYS A 78 -16.02 -4.07 -15.07
N ILE A 79 -16.48 -4.97 -14.21
CA ILE A 79 -16.85 -4.64 -12.82
C ILE A 79 -15.59 -4.30 -12.03
N ILE A 80 -14.54 -5.13 -12.12
CA ILE A 80 -13.25 -4.89 -11.47
C ILE A 80 -12.69 -3.53 -11.88
N GLN A 81 -12.75 -3.19 -13.17
CA GLN A 81 -12.26 -1.91 -13.67
C GLN A 81 -12.98 -0.71 -13.05
N ILE A 82 -14.31 -0.77 -12.90
CA ILE A 82 -15.09 0.28 -12.23
C ILE A 82 -14.67 0.35 -10.75
N CYS A 83 -14.64 -0.79 -10.06
CA CYS A 83 -14.28 -0.87 -8.64
C CYS A 83 -12.88 -0.32 -8.36
N LEU A 84 -11.86 -0.74 -9.10
CA LEU A 84 -10.48 -0.27 -8.92
C LEU A 84 -10.35 1.23 -9.20
N THR A 85 -11.05 1.74 -10.22
CA THR A 85 -11.03 3.19 -10.52
C THR A 85 -11.65 3.99 -9.38
N SER A 86 -12.75 3.52 -8.78
CA SER A 86 -13.33 4.17 -7.61
C SER A 86 -12.43 4.07 -6.38
N VAL A 87 -11.78 2.91 -6.16
CA VAL A 87 -10.79 2.75 -5.08
C VAL A 87 -9.66 3.75 -5.21
N GLN A 88 -9.12 3.95 -6.42
CA GLN A 88 -8.04 4.93 -6.65
C GLN A 88 -8.46 6.34 -6.23
N LYS A 89 -9.69 6.77 -6.58
CA LYS A 89 -10.24 8.05 -6.13
C LYS A 89 -10.39 8.14 -4.60
N VAL A 90 -10.79 7.05 -3.95
CA VAL A 90 -10.87 6.97 -2.47
C VAL A 90 -9.47 7.13 -1.84
N ILE A 91 -8.44 6.51 -2.43
CA ILE A 91 -7.05 6.66 -1.97
C ILE A 91 -6.57 8.11 -2.14
N GLU A 92 -6.80 8.73 -3.30
CA GLU A 92 -6.44 10.13 -3.59
C GLU A 92 -7.10 11.12 -2.63
N ALA A 93 -8.35 10.84 -2.25
CA ALA A 93 -9.10 11.62 -1.27
C ALA A 93 -8.57 11.48 0.17
N LYS A 94 -7.62 10.55 0.43
CA LYS A 94 -7.03 10.25 1.74
C LYS A 94 -8.04 9.86 2.83
N ILE A 95 -9.19 9.31 2.44
CA ILE A 95 -10.27 8.93 3.37
C ILE A 95 -10.15 7.49 3.90
N LEU A 96 -9.07 6.77 3.59
CA LEU A 96 -8.90 5.38 4.01
C LEU A 96 -8.48 5.25 5.48
N ASN A 97 -9.15 4.37 6.22
CA ASN A 97 -8.68 3.89 7.53
C ASN A 97 -7.82 2.63 7.40
N GLN A 98 -7.09 2.27 8.46
CA GLN A 98 -6.23 1.08 8.50
C GLN A 98 -6.98 -0.23 8.20
N ASN A 99 -8.21 -0.39 8.72
CA ASN A 99 -9.05 -1.56 8.45
C ASN A 99 -9.42 -1.65 6.96
N SER A 100 -9.80 -0.51 6.36
CA SER A 100 -10.16 -0.39 4.95
C SER A 100 -8.97 -0.67 4.04
N ALA A 101 -7.78 -0.19 4.42
CA ALA A 101 -6.54 -0.49 3.71
C ALA A 101 -6.19 -1.99 3.76
N SER A 102 -6.37 -2.65 4.91
CA SER A 102 -6.17 -4.10 5.05
C SER A 102 -7.13 -4.90 4.15
N MET A 103 -8.42 -4.54 4.16
CA MET A 103 -9.43 -5.15 3.28
C MET A 103 -9.08 -4.97 1.81
N LEU A 104 -8.66 -3.77 1.43
CA LEU A 104 -8.25 -3.47 0.06
C LEU A 104 -7.02 -4.28 -0.37
N ILE A 105 -5.97 -4.32 0.44
CA ILE A 105 -4.75 -5.08 0.12
C ILE A 105 -5.06 -6.57 -0.05
N ASN A 106 -5.93 -7.15 0.79
CA ASN A 106 -6.36 -8.54 0.63
C ASN A 106 -7.12 -8.77 -0.68
N THR A 107 -7.92 -7.80 -1.10
CA THR A 107 -8.64 -7.86 -2.38
C THR A 107 -7.69 -7.77 -3.57
N LEU A 108 -6.72 -6.84 -3.53
CA LEU A 108 -5.70 -6.69 -4.57
C LEU A 108 -4.81 -7.94 -4.67
N TRP A 109 -4.53 -8.57 -3.52
CA TRP A 109 -3.86 -9.87 -3.49
C TRP A 109 -4.65 -10.94 -4.26
N LEU A 110 -5.95 -11.07 -3.98
CA LEU A 110 -6.82 -12.04 -4.67
C LEU A 110 -6.89 -11.79 -6.19
N LEU A 111 -6.93 -10.53 -6.61
CA LEU A 111 -6.92 -10.15 -8.03
C LEU A 111 -5.60 -10.55 -8.71
N THR A 112 -4.49 -10.37 -8.01
CA THR A 112 -3.15 -10.79 -8.49
C THR A 112 -3.06 -12.30 -8.61
N ASP A 113 -3.54 -13.05 -7.61
CA ASP A 113 -3.59 -14.52 -7.67
C ASP A 113 -4.50 -15.03 -8.81
N SER A 114 -5.51 -14.25 -9.19
CA SER A 114 -6.41 -14.56 -10.30
C SER A 114 -5.88 -14.10 -11.67
N GLY A 115 -4.78 -13.33 -11.71
CA GLY A 115 -4.23 -12.75 -12.95
C GLY A 115 -5.17 -11.74 -13.63
N LEU A 116 -6.03 -11.05 -12.87
CA LEU A 116 -7.03 -10.13 -13.41
C LEU A 116 -6.61 -8.68 -13.20
N GLU A 117 -6.65 -7.88 -14.27
CA GLU A 117 -6.39 -6.43 -14.22
C GLU A 117 -5.05 -6.06 -13.54
N GLU A 118 -4.00 -6.86 -13.74
CA GLU A 118 -2.70 -6.74 -13.06
C GLU A 118 -2.11 -5.32 -13.14
N LEU A 119 -2.24 -4.65 -14.29
CA LEU A 119 -1.78 -3.27 -14.44
C LEU A 119 -2.55 -2.28 -13.56
N LYS A 120 -3.88 -2.43 -13.44
CA LYS A 120 -4.68 -1.57 -12.56
C LYS A 120 -4.43 -1.88 -11.08
N VAL A 121 -4.21 -3.15 -10.75
CA VAL A 121 -3.78 -3.55 -9.40
C VAL A 121 -2.47 -2.86 -9.06
N LEU A 122 -1.49 -2.91 -9.96
CA LEU A 122 -0.20 -2.27 -9.82
C LEU A 122 -0.31 -0.74 -9.65
N GLN A 123 -1.16 -0.09 -10.44
CA GLN A 123 -1.47 1.35 -10.30
C GLN A 123 -2.13 1.69 -8.96
N THR A 124 -2.96 0.80 -8.44
CA THR A 124 -3.64 1.01 -7.15
C THR A 124 -2.67 0.88 -5.98
N ILE A 125 -1.75 -0.09 -6.02
CA ILE A 125 -0.76 -0.27 -4.94
C ILE A 125 0.26 0.87 -4.88
N ILE A 126 0.77 1.37 -6.02
CA ILE A 126 1.71 2.52 -6.00
C ILE A 126 1.03 3.74 -5.39
N LEU A 127 -0.24 3.97 -5.74
CA LEU A 127 -1.01 5.11 -5.27
C LEU A 127 -1.24 5.01 -3.77
N LEU A 128 -1.56 3.81 -3.28
CA LEU A 128 -1.74 3.54 -1.86
C LEU A 128 -0.46 3.84 -1.06
N VAL A 129 0.69 3.36 -1.54
CA VAL A 129 2.00 3.56 -0.87
C VAL A 129 2.48 5.01 -0.97
N THR A 130 2.24 5.70 -2.08
CA THR A 130 2.73 7.08 -2.27
C THR A 130 1.84 8.13 -1.59
N THR A 131 0.54 7.85 -1.44
CA THR A 131 -0.45 8.83 -0.97
C THR A 131 -0.76 8.71 0.53
N THR A 132 -0.62 7.51 1.11
CA THR A 132 -1.07 7.23 2.49
C THR A 132 0.04 6.66 3.37
N ASP A 133 0.27 7.27 4.54
CA ASP A 133 1.26 6.79 5.53
C ASP A 133 0.73 5.68 6.45
N ILE A 134 -0.48 5.18 6.16
CA ILE A 134 -1.19 4.17 6.95
C ILE A 134 -0.66 2.75 6.66
N VAL A 135 -0.09 2.54 5.48
CA VAL A 135 0.51 1.26 5.08
C VAL A 135 1.92 1.16 5.67
N LYS A 136 2.02 0.46 6.80
CA LYS A 136 3.27 0.13 7.49
C LYS A 136 3.34 -1.36 7.83
N HIS A 137 4.51 -1.88 8.15
CA HIS A 137 4.73 -3.24 8.64
C HIS A 137 4.17 -4.31 7.70
N GLN A 138 3.31 -5.21 8.22
CA GLN A 138 2.78 -6.35 7.47
C GLN A 138 1.92 -5.95 6.26
N LEU A 139 1.25 -4.79 6.32
CA LEU A 139 0.49 -4.28 5.17
C LEU A 139 1.41 -3.83 4.04
N LEU A 140 2.55 -3.20 4.38
CA LEU A 140 3.57 -2.83 3.41
C LEU A 140 4.22 -4.08 2.80
N ALA A 141 4.57 -5.07 3.64
CA ALA A 141 5.13 -6.35 3.18
C ALA A 141 4.24 -7.02 2.12
N ARG A 142 2.93 -7.12 2.40
CA ARG A 142 1.94 -7.66 1.46
C ARG A 142 1.85 -6.84 0.18
N THR A 143 1.86 -5.51 0.30
CA THR A 143 1.75 -4.60 -0.86
C THR A 143 2.98 -4.72 -1.78
N LEU A 144 4.18 -4.75 -1.21
CA LEU A 144 5.42 -4.93 -1.97
C LEU A 144 5.50 -6.33 -2.60
N THR A 145 5.02 -7.35 -1.88
CA THR A 145 4.91 -8.71 -2.39
C THR A 145 4.00 -8.78 -3.64
N ILE A 146 2.86 -8.08 -3.63
CA ILE A 146 1.98 -7.98 -4.80
C ILE A 146 2.75 -7.38 -5.98
N GLY A 147 3.44 -6.26 -5.77
CA GLY A 147 4.23 -5.62 -6.81
C GLY A 147 5.33 -6.53 -7.38
N LEU A 148 6.04 -7.27 -6.52
CA LEU A 148 7.08 -8.23 -6.90
C LEU A 148 6.52 -9.40 -7.71
N ARG A 149 5.35 -9.91 -7.34
CA ARG A 149 4.65 -10.97 -8.10
C ARG A 149 4.30 -10.50 -9.51
N ILE A 150 3.76 -9.29 -9.64
CA ILE A 150 3.44 -8.70 -10.95
C ILE A 150 4.72 -8.45 -11.75
N ALA A 151 5.82 -8.04 -11.09
CA ALA A 151 7.12 -7.88 -11.74
C ALA A 151 7.74 -9.20 -12.21
N ALA A 152 7.31 -10.35 -11.68
CA ALA A 152 7.70 -11.67 -12.18
C ALA A 152 6.83 -12.16 -13.35
N SER A 153 5.92 -11.33 -13.87
CA SER A 153 5.09 -11.67 -15.02
C SER A 153 5.92 -11.88 -16.30
N LYS A 154 5.40 -12.72 -17.21
CA LYS A 154 6.04 -13.02 -18.50
C LYS A 154 5.90 -11.87 -19.51
N ASP A 155 4.95 -10.96 -19.29
CA ASP A 155 4.77 -9.79 -20.14
C ASP A 155 5.85 -8.74 -19.82
N GLN A 156 6.72 -8.49 -20.80
CA GLN A 156 7.82 -7.53 -20.67
C GLN A 156 7.36 -6.12 -20.34
N ILE A 157 6.22 -5.68 -20.89
CA ILE A 157 5.70 -4.33 -20.63
C ILE A 157 5.29 -4.24 -19.17
N LEU A 158 4.48 -5.21 -18.71
CA LEU A 158 4.03 -5.28 -17.33
C LEU A 158 5.19 -5.43 -16.34
N MET A 159 6.15 -6.30 -16.64
CA MET A 159 7.37 -6.49 -15.85
C MET A 159 8.15 -5.18 -15.71
N ASN A 160 8.43 -4.49 -16.82
CA ASN A 160 9.17 -3.23 -16.80
C ASN A 160 8.43 -2.14 -16.02
N THR A 161 7.11 -2.03 -16.21
CA THR A 161 6.26 -1.09 -15.47
C THR A 161 6.24 -1.42 -13.97
N ALA A 162 6.08 -2.69 -13.60
CA ALA A 162 6.09 -3.14 -12.21
C ALA A 162 7.44 -2.87 -11.52
N THR A 163 8.53 -3.16 -12.19
CA THR A 163 9.91 -2.89 -11.74
C THR A 163 10.12 -1.41 -11.44
N ALA A 164 9.67 -0.52 -12.34
CA ALA A 164 9.76 0.92 -12.16
C ALA A 164 8.91 1.41 -10.97
N MET A 165 7.68 0.91 -10.84
CA MET A 165 6.77 1.30 -9.75
C MET A 165 7.21 0.74 -8.39
N LEU A 166 7.77 -0.47 -8.36
CA LEU A 166 8.43 -1.02 -7.17
C LEU A 166 9.58 -0.13 -6.71
N SER A 167 10.43 0.31 -7.63
CA SER A 167 11.53 1.23 -7.31
C SER A 167 11.00 2.53 -6.67
N GLN A 168 9.87 3.06 -7.15
CA GLN A 168 9.22 4.22 -6.56
C GLN A 168 8.62 3.94 -5.18
N MET A 169 7.95 2.79 -4.99
CA MET A 169 7.43 2.39 -3.67
C MET A 169 8.56 2.26 -2.65
N ILE A 170 9.65 1.60 -3.02
CA ILE A 170 10.83 1.44 -2.17
C ILE A 170 11.44 2.80 -1.84
N THR A 171 11.66 3.65 -2.85
CA THR A 171 12.11 5.04 -2.64
C THR A 171 11.22 5.77 -1.62
N LYS A 172 9.89 5.63 -1.74
CA LYS A 172 8.95 6.24 -0.79
C LYS A 172 9.11 5.71 0.64
N VAL A 173 9.33 4.40 0.81
CA VAL A 173 9.58 3.80 2.14
C VAL A 173 10.82 4.43 2.77
N PHE A 174 11.92 4.57 2.02
CA PHE A 174 13.15 5.21 2.53
C PHE A 174 12.96 6.72 2.78
N GLU A 175 12.20 7.44 1.97
CA GLU A 175 11.83 8.85 2.25
C GLU A 175 11.09 9.02 3.58
N ARG A 176 10.22 8.06 3.94
CA ARG A 176 9.51 8.08 5.22
C ARG A 176 10.48 7.94 6.39
N VAL A 177 11.51 7.08 6.28
CA VAL A 177 12.57 6.95 7.30
C VAL A 177 13.28 8.28 7.54
N VAL A 178 13.67 8.98 6.46
CA VAL A 178 14.33 10.28 6.57
C VAL A 178 13.43 11.31 7.24
N THR A 179 12.15 11.35 6.85
CA THR A 179 11.17 12.28 7.40
C THR A 179 10.90 12.01 8.88
N GLU A 180 10.67 10.75 9.26
CA GLU A 180 10.41 10.33 10.64
C GLU A 180 11.61 10.64 11.55
N ASN A 181 12.84 10.45 11.06
CA ASN A 181 14.04 10.76 11.83
C ASN A 181 14.28 12.26 11.98
N LYS A 182 14.00 13.08 10.96
CA LYS A 182 14.04 14.55 11.08
C LYS A 182 13.05 15.06 12.12
N GLN A 183 11.87 14.45 12.19
CA GLN A 183 10.87 14.79 13.20
C GLN A 183 11.25 14.28 14.60
N GLY A 184 11.79 13.05 14.69
CA GLY A 184 12.25 12.43 15.93
C GLY A 184 13.50 13.06 16.56
N ALA A 185 14.37 13.70 15.77
CA ALA A 185 15.53 14.45 16.27
C ALA A 185 15.13 15.69 17.10
N SER A 186 13.89 16.16 16.98
CA SER A 186 13.34 17.31 17.71
C SER A 186 12.87 16.95 19.14
N VAL A 187 12.69 15.66 19.42
CA VAL A 187 12.18 15.16 20.71
C VAL A 187 13.20 14.20 21.29
N ASN A 188 14.12 14.72 22.10
CA ASN A 188 15.05 14.03 23.00
C ASN A 188 14.92 12.50 23.00
N GLN A 189 15.60 11.81 22.07
CA GLN A 189 15.85 10.38 22.22
C GLN A 189 17.02 10.23 23.19
N GLY A 190 16.70 10.18 24.49
CA GLY A 190 17.60 9.61 25.47
C GLY A 190 18.06 8.24 24.99
N ALA A 191 19.37 8.03 25.00
CA ALA A 191 20.08 6.87 24.47
C ALA A 191 19.29 5.55 24.64
N LYS A 192 18.52 5.16 23.61
CA LYS A 192 18.01 3.79 23.52
C LYS A 192 19.23 2.91 23.35
N LYS A 193 19.50 2.02 24.31
CA LYS A 193 20.58 1.03 24.22
C LYS A 193 20.37 0.24 22.92
N ILE A 194 21.27 0.48 21.99
CA ILE A 194 21.33 -0.23 20.71
C ILE A 194 21.85 -1.62 21.01
N ASP A 195 20.98 -2.62 20.87
CA ASP A 195 21.41 -4.01 20.95
C ASP A 195 21.82 -4.48 19.55
N PHE A 196 23.12 -4.37 19.28
CA PHE A 196 23.73 -4.78 18.01
C PHE A 196 23.71 -6.30 17.79
N ASP A 197 23.49 -7.12 18.83
CA ASP A 197 23.42 -8.57 18.67
C ASP A 197 22.12 -9.02 18.00
N GLN A 198 21.05 -8.21 18.09
CA GLN A 198 19.79 -8.44 17.35
C GLN A 198 19.93 -8.17 15.83
N LEU A 199 20.95 -7.41 15.41
CA LEU A 199 21.22 -7.15 13.98
C LEU A 199 22.04 -8.27 13.32
N LYS A 200 22.67 -9.16 14.11
CA LYS A 200 23.47 -10.30 13.61
C LYS A 200 22.61 -11.51 13.26
N ILE A 201 21.40 -11.59 13.81
CA ILE A 201 20.47 -12.69 13.58
C ILE A 201 19.43 -12.19 12.59
N LEU A 202 19.43 -12.75 11.38
CA LEU A 202 18.35 -12.57 10.41
C LEU A 202 17.05 -13.06 11.06
N SER A 203 16.23 -12.13 11.53
CA SER A 203 14.98 -12.44 12.23
C SER A 203 13.77 -12.05 11.38
N LYS A 204 12.63 -12.68 11.68
CA LYS A 204 11.31 -12.27 11.15
C LYS A 204 10.77 -10.99 11.80
N GLU A 205 11.34 -10.61 12.94
CA GLU A 205 10.89 -9.45 13.70
C GLU A 205 11.97 -8.36 13.70
N PRO A 206 11.60 -7.11 13.37
CA PRO A 206 12.55 -6.01 13.35
C PRO A 206 12.92 -5.60 14.79
N PRO A 207 14.13 -5.05 15.01
CA PRO A 207 14.58 -4.63 16.33
C PRO A 207 13.59 -3.64 16.99
N SER A 208 13.17 -3.94 18.21
CA SER A 208 12.07 -3.23 18.90
C SER A 208 12.38 -1.74 19.15
N TRP A 209 13.65 -1.39 19.28
CA TRP A 209 14.14 -0.03 19.55
C TRP A 209 14.07 0.91 18.34
N MET A 210 13.90 0.39 17.13
CA MET A 210 13.87 1.12 15.86
C MET A 210 12.52 1.82 15.62
N ASN A 211 12.53 2.97 14.93
CA ASN A 211 11.32 3.70 14.53
C ASN A 211 10.49 2.90 13.51
N GLU A 212 9.19 3.14 13.42
CA GLU A 212 8.27 2.30 12.62
C GLU A 212 8.65 2.22 11.14
N SER A 213 9.01 3.35 10.51
CA SER A 213 9.41 3.34 9.10
C SER A 213 10.81 2.75 8.91
N ALA A 214 11.69 2.90 9.91
CA ALA A 214 13.03 2.33 9.87
C ALA A 214 12.98 0.79 9.95
N LYS A 215 12.05 0.23 10.74
CA LYS A 215 11.77 -1.21 10.77
C LYS A 215 11.40 -1.73 9.39
N ASP A 216 10.49 -1.05 8.70
CA ASP A 216 10.07 -1.39 7.34
C ASP A 216 11.23 -1.38 6.33
N ALA A 217 12.10 -0.36 6.39
CA ALA A 217 13.26 -0.26 5.51
C ALA A 217 14.32 -1.34 5.81
N TYR A 218 14.55 -1.67 7.07
CA TYR A 218 15.48 -2.73 7.48
C TYR A 218 15.01 -4.11 6.99
N MET A 219 13.74 -4.47 7.24
CA MET A 219 13.19 -5.75 6.79
C MET A 219 13.19 -5.87 5.27
N LEU A 220 12.92 -4.77 4.54
CA LEU A 220 13.00 -4.75 3.10
C LEU A 220 14.42 -4.98 2.58
N LEU A 221 15.43 -4.32 3.17
CA LEU A 221 16.82 -4.48 2.75
C LEU A 221 17.31 -5.90 3.02
N GLN A 222 16.95 -6.45 4.18
CA GLN A 222 17.24 -7.82 4.56
C GLN A 222 16.66 -8.83 3.57
N ASP A 223 15.38 -8.68 3.21
CA ASP A 223 14.74 -9.59 2.27
C ASP A 223 15.29 -9.44 0.84
N ILE A 224 15.63 -8.23 0.39
CA ILE A 224 16.29 -8.06 -0.92
C ILE A 224 17.65 -8.77 -0.93
N TYR A 225 18.42 -8.67 0.17
CA TYR A 225 19.69 -9.37 0.30
C TYR A 225 19.52 -10.89 0.26
N LEU A 226 18.55 -11.44 1.00
CA LEU A 226 18.23 -12.87 0.99
C LEU A 226 17.81 -13.35 -0.41
N LEU A 227 16.91 -12.61 -1.05
CA LEU A 227 16.42 -12.96 -2.39
C LEU A 227 17.52 -12.92 -3.46
N LEU A 228 18.52 -12.04 -3.33
CA LEU A 228 19.67 -12.00 -4.23
C LEU A 228 20.60 -13.23 -4.07
N ASN A 229 20.71 -13.75 -2.85
CA ASN A 229 21.44 -14.97 -2.54
C ASN A 229 20.64 -16.25 -2.84
N SER A 230 19.41 -16.12 -3.37
CA SER A 230 18.47 -17.23 -3.60
C SER A 230 18.00 -17.91 -2.31
N ASP A 231 18.01 -17.18 -1.20
CA ASP A 231 17.43 -17.59 0.09
C ASP A 231 15.97 -17.12 0.20
N GLN A 232 15.21 -17.78 1.08
CA GLN A 232 13.80 -17.44 1.32
C GLN A 232 13.65 -16.11 2.06
N SER A 233 12.77 -15.23 1.57
CA SER A 233 12.44 -13.98 2.26
C SER A 233 11.73 -14.25 3.59
N LEU A 234 12.05 -13.46 4.61
CA LEU A 234 11.51 -13.62 5.96
C LEU A 234 10.27 -12.76 6.21
N TRP A 235 10.16 -11.60 5.53
CA TRP A 235 9.08 -10.62 5.72
C TRP A 235 8.12 -10.54 4.52
N LEU A 236 8.65 -10.56 3.31
CA LEU A 236 7.91 -10.72 2.07
C LEU A 236 7.33 -12.13 2.00
N ILE A 237 6.07 -12.22 1.62
CA ILE A 237 5.30 -13.46 1.74
C ILE A 237 5.41 -14.25 0.44
N ASN A 238 5.93 -15.48 0.50
CA ASN A 238 5.98 -16.41 -0.64
C ASN A 238 6.71 -15.83 -1.87
N ILE A 239 7.80 -15.10 -1.65
CA ILE A 239 8.75 -14.72 -2.72
C ILE A 239 10.03 -15.52 -2.49
N ASN A 240 10.45 -16.27 -3.51
CA ASN A 240 11.64 -17.10 -3.45
C ASN A 240 12.73 -16.63 -4.42
N GLU A 241 12.35 -15.84 -5.43
CA GLU A 241 13.27 -15.37 -6.46
C GLU A 241 12.93 -13.94 -6.85
N ILE A 242 13.99 -13.16 -7.08
CA ILE A 242 13.92 -11.84 -7.69
C ILE A 242 14.85 -11.81 -8.90
N ASN A 243 14.52 -11.02 -9.92
CA ASN A 243 15.47 -10.75 -11.00
C ASN A 243 16.73 -10.11 -10.38
N LYS A 244 17.88 -10.79 -10.50
CA LYS A 244 19.14 -10.35 -9.89
C LYS A 244 19.57 -8.96 -10.34
N SER A 245 19.37 -8.63 -11.61
CA SER A 245 19.66 -7.28 -12.12
C SER A 245 18.84 -6.23 -11.38
N PHE A 246 17.53 -6.48 -11.24
CA PHE A 246 16.63 -5.58 -10.54
C PHE A 246 16.96 -5.44 -9.05
N GLY A 247 17.21 -6.55 -8.34
CA GLY A 247 17.59 -6.50 -6.93
C GLY A 247 18.88 -5.71 -6.70
N LEU A 248 19.89 -5.90 -7.57
CA LEU A 248 21.14 -5.13 -7.52
C LEU A 248 20.93 -3.64 -7.84
N ASP A 249 20.07 -3.32 -8.82
CA ASP A 249 19.72 -1.94 -9.16
C ASP A 249 19.01 -1.24 -8.01
N ILE A 250 18.10 -1.94 -7.30
CA ILE A 250 17.47 -1.41 -6.08
C ILE A 250 18.53 -1.16 -5.01
N LEU A 251 19.40 -2.13 -4.72
CA LEU A 251 20.45 -1.95 -3.71
C LEU A 251 21.35 -0.77 -4.04
N LYS A 252 21.80 -0.67 -5.30
CA LYS A 252 22.61 0.45 -5.77
C LYS A 252 21.87 1.78 -5.63
N SER A 253 20.60 1.84 -6.04
CA SER A 253 19.77 3.03 -5.93
C SER A 253 19.63 3.48 -4.47
N ILE A 254 19.38 2.54 -3.56
CA ILE A 254 19.26 2.80 -2.12
C ILE A 254 20.60 3.32 -1.56
N LEU A 255 21.70 2.62 -1.83
CA LEU A 255 23.02 2.97 -1.31
C LEU A 255 23.50 4.33 -1.83
N VAL A 256 23.23 4.67 -3.09
CA VAL A 256 23.63 5.95 -3.69
C VAL A 256 22.74 7.10 -3.20
N ARG A 257 21.41 6.89 -3.16
CA ARG A 257 20.44 7.96 -2.86
C ARG A 257 20.29 8.23 -1.37
N TYR A 258 20.47 7.20 -0.55
CA TYR A 258 20.27 7.25 0.88
C TYR A 258 21.55 6.93 1.64
N SER A 259 22.73 7.16 1.05
CA SER A 259 24.03 6.98 1.73
C SER A 259 24.06 7.66 3.11
N GLU A 260 23.46 8.85 3.23
CA GLU A 260 23.32 9.56 4.50
C GLU A 260 22.53 8.77 5.56
N ILE A 261 21.58 7.90 5.18
CA ILE A 261 20.90 6.98 6.10
C ILE A 261 21.91 5.95 6.62
N PHE A 262 22.75 5.38 5.74
CA PHE A 262 23.76 4.40 6.15
C PHE A 262 24.86 5.01 7.02
N PHE A 263 25.23 6.29 6.81
CA PHE A 263 26.26 6.99 7.59
C PHE A 263 25.74 7.69 8.85
N SER A 264 24.51 8.23 8.83
CA SER A 264 23.92 8.91 9.99
C SER A 264 23.32 7.93 11.00
N PHE A 265 22.98 6.70 10.57
CA PHE A 265 22.36 5.71 11.42
C PHE A 265 23.31 4.53 11.63
N THR A 266 23.88 4.45 12.83
CA THR A 266 24.84 3.43 13.30
C THR A 266 24.33 1.99 13.21
N TYR A 267 23.07 1.78 12.84
CA TYR A 267 22.44 0.47 12.71
C TYR A 267 22.62 -0.19 11.34
N PHE A 268 22.98 0.57 10.30
CA PHE A 268 23.15 0.05 8.94
C PHE A 268 24.61 -0.28 8.60
N PHE A 269 25.57 0.39 9.23
CA PHE A 269 26.98 0.03 9.19
C PHE A 269 27.34 -0.72 10.48
N ASN A 270 27.60 -2.01 10.34
CA ASN A 270 28.20 -2.80 11.41
C ASN A 270 29.70 -2.51 11.38
N ASP A 271 30.16 -1.43 11.99
CA ASP A 271 31.60 -1.18 12.20
C ASP A 271 32.10 -2.16 13.26
N LYS A 272 32.46 -3.36 12.79
CA LYS A 272 33.56 -4.16 13.33
C LYS A 272 34.35 -4.79 12.20
#